data_AF-A0A837IEC1-F1
#
_entry.id   AF-A0A837IEC1-F1
#
_cell.length_a   1.000
_cell.length_b   1.000
_cell.length_c   1.000
_cell.angle_alpha   90.00
_cell.angle_beta   90.00
_cell.angle_gamma   90.00
#
_symmetry.space_group_name_H-M   'P 1'
#
loop_
_entity.id
_entity.type
_entity.pdbx_description
1 polymer ?
#
loop_
_entity_poly.entity_id
_entity_poly.type
_entity_poly.pdbx_seq_one_letter_code
_entity_poly.pdbx_strand_id
1 'polypeptide(L)'
;MPDFSPESTKSLFTEKYKNDVLGNSYSEITQKLDSISPKIYGDYRKILVFGTVFETLAVQEQLANTPETLSQKGMRRLVEDLYQQSQLALGELTPISTPDFVSVIFDKNGELIVDQIVEMKTSGKALEVGIGKEQPKKSVETIERVVSLINSIIENKSVSHLSSKDKISNKKEEKRQVFLNKILKKIAELDINETITLSPSLEYVIILPQGENRDISDLKLHSKDGTAIEAKIINSQFSKKDIHHVIDHYAENDIE
;
A
#
# COMPACT_ATOMS: atom_id res chain seq x y z
N MET A 1 27.72 -19.81 32.00
CA MET A 1 26.57 -19.69 31.10
C MET A 1 26.73 -18.36 30.38
N PRO A 2 26.73 -18.30 29.04
CA PRO A 2 26.77 -17.02 28.35
C PRO A 2 25.43 -16.31 28.51
N ASP A 3 25.54 -15.03 28.86
CA ASP A 3 24.48 -14.09 29.17
C ASP A 3 23.82 -13.63 27.85
N PHE A 4 22.60 -14.10 27.58
CA PHE A 4 21.82 -13.67 26.42
C PHE A 4 20.94 -12.50 26.83
N SER A 5 21.53 -11.31 26.96
CA SER A 5 20.76 -10.07 27.06
C SER A 5 20.08 -9.78 25.72
N PRO A 6 18.76 -9.44 25.69
CA PRO A 6 18.00 -9.23 24.45
C PRO A 6 18.43 -8.02 23.61
N GLU A 7 19.38 -7.22 24.08
CA GLU A 7 19.80 -5.97 23.43
C GLU A 7 20.86 -6.16 22.35
N SER A 8 21.53 -7.31 22.30
CA SER A 8 22.66 -7.55 21.38
C SER A 8 22.29 -8.15 20.01
N THR A 9 21.05 -8.62 19.83
CA THR A 9 20.58 -9.21 18.56
C THR A 9 19.93 -8.21 17.58
N LYS A 10 19.73 -6.94 17.96
CA LYS A 10 19.10 -5.95 17.08
C LYS A 10 20.04 -5.19 16.14
N SER A 11 21.37 -5.21 16.35
CA SER A 11 22.28 -4.30 15.63
C SER A 11 23.06 -4.92 14.45
N LEU A 12 23.24 -6.24 14.40
CA LEU A 12 23.92 -6.92 13.26
C LEU A 12 22.93 -7.38 12.18
N PHE A 13 21.65 -7.50 12.53
CA PHE A 13 20.58 -7.83 11.60
C PHE A 13 20.10 -6.62 10.79
N THR A 14 20.42 -5.38 11.20
CA THR A 14 19.92 -4.16 10.55
C THR A 14 20.66 -3.80 9.26
N GLU A 15 21.99 -3.89 9.21
CA GLU A 15 22.74 -3.41 8.03
C GLU A 15 22.64 -4.38 6.85
N LYS A 16 22.79 -5.69 7.11
CA LYS A 16 22.61 -6.72 6.08
C LYS A 16 21.18 -6.68 5.52
N TYR A 17 20.17 -6.66 6.40
CA TYR A 17 18.77 -6.59 5.98
C TYR A 17 18.49 -5.33 5.14
N LYS A 18 18.99 -4.17 5.58
CA LYS A 18 18.86 -2.92 4.83
C LYS A 18 19.50 -2.99 3.45
N ASN A 19 20.68 -3.60 3.33
CA ASN A 19 21.35 -3.82 2.05
C ASN A 19 20.58 -4.81 1.15
N ASP A 20 20.02 -5.87 1.72
CA ASP A 20 19.19 -6.84 0.99
C ASP A 20 17.92 -6.15 0.45
N VAL A 21 17.24 -5.34 1.28
CA VAL A 21 16.09 -4.54 0.86
C VAL A 21 16.47 -3.59 -0.27
N LEU A 22 17.56 -2.83 -0.12
CA LEU A 22 18.01 -1.87 -1.12
C LEU A 22 18.36 -2.56 -2.45
N GLY A 23 19.07 -3.69 -2.39
CA GLY A 23 19.42 -4.50 -3.56
C GLY A 23 18.20 -4.98 -4.33
N ASN A 24 17.12 -5.33 -3.63
CA ASN A 24 15.85 -5.76 -4.24
C ASN A 24 14.99 -4.60 -4.76
N SER A 25 15.13 -3.40 -4.21
CA SER A 25 14.30 -2.24 -4.59
C SER A 25 14.92 -1.36 -5.67
N TYR A 26 16.25 -1.39 -5.86
CA TYR A 26 16.94 -0.36 -6.65
C TYR A 26 16.41 -0.25 -8.09
N SER A 27 16.15 -1.38 -8.77
CA SER A 27 15.62 -1.35 -10.14
C SER A 27 14.20 -0.76 -10.24
N GLU A 28 13.38 -0.93 -9.19
CA GLU A 28 12.04 -0.33 -9.15
C GLU A 28 12.13 1.16 -8.84
N ILE A 29 13.06 1.55 -7.96
CA ILE A 29 13.36 2.94 -7.66
C ILE A 29 13.76 3.67 -8.94
N THR A 30 14.73 3.17 -9.71
CA THR A 30 15.19 3.81 -10.95
C THR A 30 14.03 3.98 -11.94
N GLN A 31 13.28 2.90 -12.22
CA GLN A 31 12.13 2.95 -13.13
C GLN A 31 11.08 4.00 -12.73
N LYS A 32 10.78 4.11 -11.43
CA LYS A 32 9.82 5.11 -10.96
C LYS A 32 10.38 6.53 -11.05
N LEU A 33 11.67 6.73 -10.72
CA LEU A 33 12.31 8.04 -10.82
C LEU A 33 12.41 8.52 -12.27
N ASP A 34 12.72 7.65 -13.23
CA ASP A 34 12.74 7.94 -14.67
C ASP A 34 11.38 8.43 -15.18
N SER A 35 10.28 7.95 -14.56
CA SER A 35 8.92 8.33 -14.93
C SER A 35 8.52 9.73 -14.46
N ILE A 36 9.27 10.31 -13.50
CA ILE A 36 8.97 11.64 -12.96
C ILE A 36 9.36 12.70 -13.98
N SER A 37 8.35 13.37 -14.55
CA SER A 37 8.57 14.35 -15.62
C SER A 37 9.56 15.46 -15.21
N PRO A 38 10.56 15.78 -16.07
CA PRO A 38 11.48 16.90 -15.84
C PRO A 38 10.79 18.26 -15.75
N LYS A 39 9.54 18.37 -16.25
CA LYS A 39 8.74 19.59 -16.21
C LYS A 39 8.22 19.93 -14.81
N ILE A 40 8.36 19.02 -13.86
CA ILE A 40 8.03 19.28 -12.46
C ILE A 40 9.23 19.99 -11.84
N TYR A 41 9.06 21.23 -11.39
CA TYR A 41 10.18 22.04 -10.90
C TYR A 41 10.12 22.27 -9.39
N GLY A 42 11.28 22.58 -8.81
CA GLY A 42 11.42 23.06 -7.43
C GLY A 42 11.12 22.02 -6.36
N ASP A 43 10.61 22.48 -5.22
CA ASP A 43 10.41 21.65 -4.02
C ASP A 43 9.40 20.53 -4.22
N TYR A 44 8.44 20.70 -5.14
CA TYR A 44 7.47 19.66 -5.43
C TYR A 44 8.12 18.43 -6.10
N ARG A 45 9.08 18.63 -7.01
CA ARG A 45 9.87 17.52 -7.58
C ARG A 45 10.66 16.79 -6.49
N LYS A 46 11.28 17.54 -5.57
CA LYS A 46 12.03 16.95 -4.44
C LYS A 46 11.13 16.10 -3.54
N ILE A 47 9.93 16.57 -3.23
CA ILE A 47 8.95 15.82 -2.43
C ILE A 47 8.52 14.55 -3.16
N LEU A 48 8.25 14.62 -4.46
CA LEU A 48 7.87 13.44 -5.25
C LEU A 48 8.99 12.41 -5.30
N VAL A 49 10.21 12.82 -5.64
CA VAL A 49 11.39 11.93 -5.67
C VAL A 49 11.59 11.27 -4.31
N PHE A 50 11.60 12.05 -3.23
CA PHE A 50 11.74 11.50 -1.88
C PHE A 50 10.61 10.52 -1.53
N GLY A 51 9.36 10.89 -1.80
CA GLY A 51 8.20 10.05 -1.55
C GLY A 51 8.28 8.71 -2.28
N THR A 52 8.60 8.74 -3.58
CA THR A 52 8.74 7.56 -4.43
C THR A 52 9.83 6.60 -3.95
N VAL A 53 10.99 7.11 -3.57
CA VAL A 53 12.07 6.27 -3.02
C VAL A 53 11.65 5.67 -1.68
N PHE A 54 11.10 6.48 -0.79
CA PHE A 54 10.66 6.02 0.53
C PHE A 54 9.59 4.94 0.44
N GLU A 55 8.55 5.17 -0.36
CA GLU A 55 7.45 4.21 -0.57
C GLU A 55 8.00 2.87 -1.08
N THR A 56 8.88 2.90 -2.08
CA THR A 56 9.44 1.67 -2.65
C THR A 56 10.28 0.90 -1.63
N LEU A 57 11.12 1.59 -0.84
CA LEU A 57 11.89 0.97 0.24
C LEU A 57 10.97 0.36 1.30
N ALA A 58 9.98 1.12 1.77
CA ALA A 58 9.05 0.68 2.80
C ALA A 58 8.18 -0.51 2.35
N VAL A 59 7.73 -0.56 1.09
CA VAL A 59 7.05 -1.74 0.52
C VAL A 59 7.95 -2.97 0.55
N GLN A 60 9.21 -2.85 0.10
CA GLN A 60 10.14 -3.98 0.12
C GLN A 60 10.48 -4.42 1.55
N GLU A 61 10.55 -3.50 2.52
CA GLU A 61 10.66 -3.85 3.93
C GLU A 61 9.45 -4.63 4.45
N GLN A 62 8.22 -4.28 4.05
CA GLN A 62 7.04 -5.04 4.43
C GLN A 62 7.08 -6.47 3.85
N LEU A 63 7.41 -6.59 2.56
CA LEU A 63 7.48 -7.89 1.88
C LEU A 63 8.61 -8.79 2.40
N ALA A 64 9.73 -8.20 2.85
CA ALA A 64 10.84 -8.93 3.43
C ALA A 64 10.53 -9.41 4.87
N ASN A 65 9.73 -8.65 5.64
CA ASN A 65 9.29 -9.06 6.98
C ASN A 65 8.11 -10.04 6.96
N THR A 66 7.28 -9.99 5.92
CA THR A 66 6.10 -10.85 5.76
C THR A 66 6.17 -11.59 4.42
N PRO A 67 6.98 -12.66 4.32
CA PRO A 67 7.08 -13.44 3.09
C PRO A 67 5.72 -14.03 2.69
N GLU A 68 5.34 -13.79 1.43
CA GLU A 68 4.04 -14.20 0.91
C GLU A 68 4.14 -15.50 0.09
N THR A 69 3.14 -16.35 0.25
CA THR A 69 2.83 -17.39 -0.73
C THR A 69 2.39 -16.77 -2.06
N LEU A 70 2.39 -17.56 -3.14
CA LEU A 70 1.93 -17.08 -4.46
C LEU A 70 0.49 -16.58 -4.43
N SER A 71 -0.39 -17.27 -3.69
CA SER A 71 -1.81 -16.89 -3.54
C SER A 71 -1.96 -15.58 -2.78
N GLN A 72 -1.26 -15.41 -1.65
CA GLN A 72 -1.26 -14.14 -0.89
C GLN A 72 -0.76 -12.98 -1.74
N LYS A 73 0.38 -13.16 -2.42
CA LYS A 73 0.94 -12.16 -3.33
C LYS A 73 -0.01 -11.80 -4.47
N GLY A 74 -0.65 -12.80 -5.08
CA GLY A 74 -1.61 -12.61 -6.15
C GLY A 74 -2.83 -11.81 -5.68
N MET A 75 -3.35 -12.17 -4.51
CA MET A 75 -4.50 -11.54 -3.89
C MET A 75 -4.21 -10.10 -3.44
N ARG A 76 -3.06 -9.87 -2.79
CA ARG A 76 -2.60 -8.53 -2.45
C ARG A 76 -2.52 -7.65 -3.69
N ARG A 77 -1.80 -8.10 -4.73
CA ARG A 77 -1.66 -7.34 -5.98
C ARG A 77 -3.01 -7.04 -6.65
N LEU A 78 -3.97 -7.96 -6.56
CA LEU A 78 -5.32 -7.74 -7.08
C LEU A 78 -6.02 -6.58 -6.35
N VAL A 79 -5.93 -6.55 -5.02
CA VAL A 79 -6.49 -5.46 -4.20
C VAL A 79 -5.75 -4.15 -4.47
N GLU A 80 -4.41 -4.20 -4.56
CA GLU A 80 -3.57 -3.05 -4.88
C GLU A 80 -3.89 -2.42 -6.23
N ASP A 81 -3.97 -3.23 -7.28
CA ASP A 81 -4.34 -2.76 -8.62
C ASP A 81 -5.71 -2.08 -8.62
N LEU A 82 -6.67 -2.63 -7.88
CA LEU A 82 -8.02 -2.10 -7.78
C LEU A 82 -8.08 -0.81 -6.99
N TYR A 83 -7.40 -0.69 -5.86
CA TYR A 83 -7.45 0.56 -5.10
C TYR A 83 -6.60 1.66 -5.78
N GLN A 84 -5.45 1.35 -6.37
CA GLN A 84 -4.64 2.33 -7.11
C GLN A 84 -5.42 2.92 -8.29
N GLN A 85 -6.35 2.14 -8.84
CA GLN A 85 -7.30 2.57 -9.86
C GLN A 85 -8.73 2.69 -9.32
N SER A 86 -8.91 2.93 -8.01
CA SER A 86 -10.21 2.93 -7.34
C SER A 86 -11.21 3.88 -7.99
N GLN A 87 -10.76 5.06 -8.42
CA GLN A 87 -11.62 6.01 -9.12
C GLN A 87 -12.20 5.41 -10.42
N LEU A 88 -11.38 4.69 -11.20
CA LEU A 88 -11.81 4.00 -12.40
C LEU A 88 -12.67 2.78 -12.05
N ALA A 89 -12.22 1.95 -11.11
CA ALA A 89 -12.86 0.70 -10.71
C ALA A 89 -14.27 0.93 -10.12
N LEU A 90 -14.39 1.90 -9.22
CA LEU A 90 -15.64 2.26 -8.54
C LEU A 90 -16.50 3.21 -9.38
N GLY A 91 -15.93 3.78 -10.45
CA GLY A 91 -16.63 4.71 -11.35
C GLY A 91 -16.99 6.02 -10.64
N GLU A 92 -16.00 6.64 -9.99
CA GLU A 92 -16.17 7.87 -9.22
C GLU A 92 -15.56 9.08 -9.94
N LEU A 93 -16.18 10.25 -9.76
CA LEU A 93 -15.67 11.51 -10.31
C LEU A 93 -14.69 12.20 -9.37
N THR A 94 -14.83 11.99 -8.06
CA THR A 94 -13.93 12.57 -7.06
C THR A 94 -12.71 11.68 -6.84
N PRO A 95 -11.51 12.25 -6.71
CA PRO A 95 -10.33 11.52 -6.24
C PRO A 95 -10.61 10.89 -4.88
N ILE A 96 -10.16 9.65 -4.70
CA ILE A 96 -10.36 8.87 -3.49
C ILE A 96 -9.01 8.72 -2.79
N SER A 97 -9.01 8.70 -1.46
CA SER A 97 -7.82 8.33 -0.70
C SER A 97 -7.53 6.86 -0.90
N THR A 98 -6.31 6.53 -1.29
CA THR A 98 -5.87 5.15 -1.47
C THR A 98 -4.75 4.86 -0.49
N PRO A 99 -4.77 3.71 0.20
CA PRO A 99 -3.60 3.28 0.96
C PRO A 99 -2.44 2.99 0.01
N ASP A 100 -1.24 2.85 0.56
CA ASP A 100 -0.04 2.57 -0.23
C ASP A 100 0.16 1.06 -0.41
N PHE A 101 -0.28 0.26 0.56
CA PHE A 101 -0.12 -1.20 0.57
C PHE A 101 -1.21 -1.89 1.42
N VAL A 102 -1.42 -3.19 1.24
CA VAL A 102 -2.24 -4.03 2.13
C VAL A 102 -1.53 -5.34 2.45
N SER A 103 -1.69 -5.85 3.67
CA SER A 103 -1.24 -7.20 4.04
C SER A 103 -2.36 -8.21 3.83
N VAL A 104 -1.99 -9.40 3.32
CA VAL A 104 -2.91 -10.52 3.09
C VAL A 104 -2.37 -11.77 3.75
N ILE A 105 -3.18 -12.39 4.62
CA ILE A 105 -2.84 -13.62 5.33
C ILE A 105 -3.88 -14.71 5.07
N PHE A 106 -3.57 -15.93 5.52
CA PHE A 106 -4.58 -16.97 5.67
C PHE A 106 -5.14 -16.94 7.08
N ASP A 107 -6.46 -17.00 7.20
CA ASP A 107 -7.13 -17.17 8.48
C ASP A 107 -6.99 -18.62 9.00
N LYS A 108 -7.59 -18.91 10.17
CA LYS A 108 -7.56 -20.24 10.78
C LYS A 108 -8.28 -21.33 9.97
N ASN A 109 -9.16 -20.94 9.04
CA ASN A 109 -9.90 -21.84 8.16
C ASN A 109 -9.19 -22.00 6.79
N GLY A 110 -8.12 -21.25 6.54
CA GLY A 110 -7.39 -21.26 5.27
C GLY A 110 -7.93 -20.25 4.23
N GLU A 111 -8.78 -19.31 4.66
CA GLU A 111 -9.34 -18.27 3.79
C GLU A 111 -8.39 -17.07 3.70
N LEU A 112 -8.30 -16.45 2.51
CA LEU A 112 -7.48 -15.26 2.31
C LEU A 112 -8.19 -14.02 2.88
N ILE A 113 -7.53 -13.34 3.81
CA ILE A 113 -8.07 -12.14 4.47
C ILE A 113 -7.09 -10.98 4.41
N VAL A 114 -7.62 -9.76 4.31
CA VAL A 114 -6.82 -8.54 4.48
C VAL A 114 -6.75 -8.24 5.98
N ASP A 115 -5.54 -8.25 6.55
CA ASP A 115 -5.31 -8.05 7.98
C ASP A 115 -4.63 -6.72 8.31
N GLN A 116 -4.01 -6.07 7.33
CA GLN A 116 -3.46 -4.72 7.50
C GLN A 116 -3.75 -3.81 6.32
N ILE A 117 -4.10 -2.56 6.62
CA ILE A 117 -4.10 -1.44 5.66
C ILE A 117 -2.87 -0.60 5.98
N VAL A 118 -2.00 -0.39 5.00
CA VAL A 118 -0.72 0.27 5.22
C VAL A 118 -0.66 1.60 4.46
N GLU A 119 -0.35 2.67 5.19
CA GLU A 119 -0.03 3.98 4.62
C GLU A 119 1.40 4.41 4.96
N MET A 120 2.08 4.98 3.98
CA MET A 120 3.47 5.43 4.08
C MET A 120 3.48 6.96 4.05
N LYS A 121 4.08 7.59 5.06
CA LYS A 121 4.20 9.06 5.12
C LYS A 121 5.65 9.45 5.19
N THR A 122 6.06 10.38 4.33
CA THR A 122 7.43 10.89 4.24
C THR A 122 7.92 11.64 5.49
N SER A 123 7.01 11.98 6.42
CA SER A 123 7.33 12.61 7.70
C SER A 123 6.13 12.57 8.66
N GLY A 124 6.40 12.83 9.94
CA GLY A 124 5.35 13.07 10.92
C GLY A 124 4.45 14.27 10.60
N LYS A 125 4.98 15.29 9.91
CA LYS A 125 4.17 16.44 9.45
C LYS A 125 3.23 16.06 8.31
N ALA A 126 3.68 15.20 7.39
CA ALA A 126 2.83 14.70 6.31
C ALA A 126 1.69 13.83 6.86
N LEU A 127 1.97 13.03 7.90
CA LEU A 127 0.95 12.28 8.63
C LEU A 127 -0.10 13.21 9.25
N GLU A 128 0.32 14.22 10.00
CA GLU A 128 -0.58 15.19 10.64
C GLU A 128 -1.52 15.87 9.64
N VAL A 129 -0.99 16.30 8.49
CA VAL A 129 -1.79 16.86 7.40
C VAL A 129 -2.78 15.83 6.83
N GLY A 130 -2.36 14.57 6.69
CA GLY A 130 -3.22 13.47 6.25
C GLY A 130 -4.39 13.21 7.22
N ILE A 131 -4.09 13.15 8.52
CA ILE A 131 -5.10 13.00 9.58
C ILE A 131 -6.10 14.17 9.53
N GLY A 132 -5.61 15.41 9.44
CA GLY A 132 -6.47 16.59 9.32
C GLY A 132 -7.35 16.61 8.06
N LYS A 133 -7.03 15.81 7.04
CA LYS A 133 -7.84 15.61 5.82
C LYS A 133 -8.73 14.37 5.87
N GLU A 134 -8.82 13.71 7.02
CA GLU A 134 -9.49 12.43 7.24
C GLU A 134 -8.98 11.31 6.33
N GLN A 135 -7.71 11.37 5.93
CA GLN A 135 -7.13 10.40 5.01
C GLN A 135 -7.28 8.95 5.52
N PRO A 136 -6.96 8.63 6.80
CA PRO A 136 -7.03 7.25 7.28
C PRO A 136 -8.42 6.63 7.19
N LYS A 137 -9.45 7.39 7.58
CA LYS A 137 -10.84 6.95 7.47
C LYS A 137 -11.24 6.67 6.02
N LYS A 138 -10.88 7.56 5.10
CA LYS A 138 -11.17 7.41 3.67
C LYS A 138 -10.44 6.21 3.05
N SER A 139 -9.23 5.90 3.52
CA SER A 139 -8.47 4.73 3.07
C SER A 139 -9.12 3.42 3.53
N VAL A 140 -9.61 3.35 4.77
CA VAL A 140 -10.42 2.22 5.27
C VAL A 140 -11.67 2.03 4.41
N GLU A 141 -12.47 3.09 4.22
CA GLU A 141 -13.69 3.05 3.40
C GLU A 141 -13.41 2.60 1.96
N THR A 142 -12.25 2.98 1.41
CA THR A 142 -11.85 2.60 0.04
C THR A 142 -11.55 1.12 -0.05
N ILE A 143 -10.81 0.56 0.92
CA ILE A 143 -10.51 -0.86 0.98
C ILE A 143 -11.77 -1.70 1.12
N GLU A 144 -12.70 -1.31 2.00
CA GLU A 144 -13.99 -2.00 2.14
C GLU A 144 -14.78 -2.07 0.83
N ARG A 145 -14.77 -0.96 0.09
CA ARG A 145 -15.47 -0.85 -1.20
C ARG A 145 -14.79 -1.65 -2.30
N VAL A 146 -13.46 -1.68 -2.31
CA VAL A 146 -12.67 -2.52 -3.22
C VAL A 146 -12.91 -4.00 -2.93
N VAL A 147 -12.85 -4.42 -1.68
CA VAL A 147 -13.15 -5.82 -1.29
C VAL A 147 -14.58 -6.21 -1.66
N SER A 148 -15.56 -5.34 -1.40
CA SER A 148 -16.95 -5.56 -1.81
C SER A 148 -17.11 -5.71 -3.33
N LEU A 149 -16.39 -4.91 -4.11
CA LEU A 149 -16.36 -5.02 -5.57
C LEU A 149 -15.77 -6.37 -6.01
N ILE A 150 -14.65 -6.80 -5.42
CA ILE A 150 -14.03 -8.10 -5.73
C ILE A 150 -15.01 -9.23 -5.43
N ASN A 151 -15.63 -9.23 -4.25
CA ASN A 151 -16.60 -10.26 -3.85
C ASN A 151 -17.80 -10.30 -4.81
N SER A 152 -18.29 -9.14 -5.26
CA SER A 152 -19.36 -9.09 -6.26
C SER A 152 -18.94 -9.74 -7.58
N ILE A 153 -17.68 -9.58 -7.99
CA ILE A 153 -17.13 -10.21 -9.21
C ILE A 153 -17.01 -11.74 -9.02
N ILE A 154 -16.54 -12.19 -7.86
CA ILE A 154 -16.39 -13.61 -7.51
C ILE A 154 -17.76 -14.31 -7.52
N GLU A 155 -18.73 -13.75 -6.81
CA GLU A 155 -20.07 -14.34 -6.64
C GLU A 155 -20.83 -14.43 -7.97
N ASN A 156 -20.79 -13.38 -8.78
CA ASN A 156 -21.57 -13.29 -10.01
C ASN A 156 -20.83 -13.81 -11.24
N LYS A 157 -19.51 -14.05 -11.14
CA LYS A 157 -18.62 -14.50 -12.23
C LYS A 157 -18.74 -13.65 -13.50
N SER A 158 -19.10 -12.38 -13.32
CA SER A 158 -19.35 -11.41 -14.39
C SER A 158 -19.18 -10.00 -13.84
N VAL A 159 -18.93 -9.05 -14.73
CA VAL A 159 -18.80 -7.62 -14.40
C VAL A 159 -19.87 -6.76 -15.07
N SER A 160 -20.77 -7.35 -15.86
CA SER A 160 -21.77 -6.60 -16.65
C SER A 160 -22.88 -5.95 -15.81
N HIS A 161 -23.11 -6.45 -14.60
CA HIS A 161 -24.13 -5.95 -13.68
C HIS A 161 -23.60 -4.86 -12.73
N LEU A 162 -22.29 -4.61 -12.73
CA LEU A 162 -21.63 -3.68 -11.81
C LEU A 162 -21.75 -2.25 -12.34
N SER A 163 -22.70 -1.49 -11.81
CA SER A 163 -22.85 -0.08 -12.16
C SER A 163 -21.74 0.79 -11.55
N SER A 164 -21.43 1.91 -12.21
CA SER A 164 -20.64 2.99 -11.62
C SER A 164 -21.38 3.64 -10.46
N LYS A 165 -20.63 4.13 -9.46
CA LYS A 165 -21.20 4.88 -8.33
C LYS A 165 -21.78 6.22 -8.78
N ASP A 166 -21.01 6.93 -9.60
CA ASP A 166 -21.41 8.22 -10.17
C ASP A 166 -21.85 8.06 -11.62
N LYS A 167 -22.64 9.02 -12.12
CA LYS A 167 -22.93 9.11 -13.56
C LYS A 167 -21.68 9.55 -14.32
N ILE A 168 -20.95 8.58 -14.87
CA ILE A 168 -19.78 8.81 -15.72
C ILE A 168 -20.16 8.77 -17.21
N SER A 169 -19.29 9.31 -18.07
CA SER A 169 -19.52 9.29 -19.52
C SER A 169 -19.36 7.88 -20.10
N ASN A 170 -20.04 7.58 -21.21
CA ASN A 170 -19.96 6.26 -21.87
C ASN A 170 -18.52 5.81 -22.14
N LYS A 171 -17.66 6.72 -22.62
CA LYS A 171 -16.23 6.43 -22.85
C LYS A 171 -15.49 6.05 -21.56
N LYS A 172 -15.84 6.64 -20.42
CA LYS A 172 -15.27 6.26 -19.12
C LYS A 172 -15.83 4.92 -18.65
N GLU A 173 -17.12 4.67 -18.87
CA GLU A 173 -17.75 3.39 -18.56
C GLU A 173 -17.14 2.24 -19.37
N GLU A 174 -16.90 2.43 -20.68
CA GLU A 174 -16.20 1.45 -21.52
C GLU A 174 -14.80 1.12 -20.98
N LYS A 175 -14.03 2.16 -20.60
CA LYS A 175 -12.70 1.96 -19.99
C LYS A 175 -12.78 1.21 -18.66
N ARG A 176 -13.77 1.54 -17.83
CA ARG A 176 -14.04 0.86 -16.57
C ARG A 176 -14.39 -0.60 -16.82
N GLN A 177 -15.28 -0.90 -17.76
CA GLN A 177 -15.67 -2.27 -18.09
C GLN A 177 -14.48 -3.10 -18.60
N VAL A 178 -13.62 -2.53 -19.45
CA VAL A 178 -12.38 -3.18 -19.89
C VAL A 178 -11.47 -3.47 -18.71
N PHE A 179 -11.33 -2.53 -17.77
CA PHE A 179 -10.54 -2.71 -16.56
C PHE A 179 -11.12 -3.82 -15.66
N LEU A 180 -12.42 -3.79 -15.36
CA LEU A 180 -13.08 -4.82 -14.55
C LEU A 180 -13.02 -6.21 -15.19
N ASN A 181 -13.12 -6.31 -16.52
CA ASN A 181 -12.92 -7.58 -17.22
C ASN A 181 -11.49 -8.14 -17.06
N LYS A 182 -10.47 -7.27 -16.95
CA LYS A 182 -9.09 -7.72 -16.64
C LYS A 182 -9.01 -8.25 -15.21
N ILE A 183 -9.67 -7.60 -14.26
CA ILE A 183 -9.75 -8.04 -12.86
C ILE A 183 -10.45 -9.40 -12.76
N LEU A 184 -11.59 -9.58 -13.44
CA LEU A 184 -12.29 -10.87 -13.51
C LEU A 184 -11.38 -11.99 -14.04
N LYS A 185 -10.59 -11.72 -15.08
CA LYS A 185 -9.62 -12.71 -15.61
C LYS A 185 -8.54 -13.04 -14.58
N LYS A 186 -7.98 -12.04 -13.89
CA LYS A 186 -6.98 -12.26 -12.83
C LYS A 186 -7.53 -13.09 -11.68
N ILE A 187 -8.77 -12.85 -11.25
CA ILE A 187 -9.44 -13.66 -10.22
C ILE A 187 -9.50 -15.13 -10.65
N ALA A 188 -9.88 -15.40 -11.90
CA ALA A 188 -9.92 -16.75 -12.45
C ALA A 188 -8.53 -17.40 -12.59
N GLU A 189 -7.51 -16.64 -13.02
CA GLU A 189 -6.12 -17.10 -13.14
C GLU A 189 -5.49 -17.45 -11.78
N LEU A 190 -5.92 -16.77 -10.71
CA LEU A 190 -5.47 -17.01 -9.34
C LEU A 190 -6.28 -18.09 -8.61
N ASP A 191 -7.27 -18.69 -9.28
CA ASP A 191 -8.19 -19.69 -8.71
C ASP A 191 -8.88 -19.21 -7.41
N ILE A 192 -9.19 -17.92 -7.33
CA ILE A 192 -9.89 -17.33 -6.18
C ILE A 192 -11.39 -17.59 -6.35
N ASN A 193 -11.89 -18.57 -5.60
CA ASN A 193 -13.29 -19.02 -5.67
C ASN A 193 -14.12 -18.62 -4.45
N GLU A 194 -13.50 -18.05 -3.43
CA GLU A 194 -14.12 -17.67 -2.15
C GLU A 194 -14.04 -16.17 -1.94
N THR A 195 -15.02 -15.62 -1.21
CA THR A 195 -15.07 -14.20 -0.89
C THR A 195 -13.94 -13.81 0.05
N ILE A 196 -13.42 -12.61 -0.13
CA ILE A 196 -12.39 -12.03 0.72
C ILE A 196 -13.05 -11.24 1.84
N THR A 197 -12.52 -11.37 3.05
CA THR A 197 -12.97 -10.61 4.21
C THR A 197 -11.86 -9.73 4.78
N LEU A 198 -12.27 -8.65 5.45
CA LEU A 198 -11.38 -7.91 6.32
C LEU A 198 -11.27 -8.64 7.66
N SER A 199 -10.07 -8.70 8.23
CA SER A 199 -9.84 -9.32 9.53
C SER A 199 -10.70 -8.65 10.62
N PRO A 200 -11.30 -9.39 11.57
CA PRO A 200 -11.93 -8.81 12.76
C PRO A 200 -10.96 -8.02 13.64
N SER A 201 -9.66 -8.27 13.49
CA SER A 201 -8.57 -7.54 14.14
C SER A 201 -7.74 -6.76 13.11
N LEU A 202 -8.41 -6.17 12.11
CA LEU A 202 -7.77 -5.36 11.08
C LEU A 202 -6.93 -4.25 11.72
N GLU A 203 -5.69 -4.12 11.28
CA GLU A 203 -4.79 -3.06 11.71
C GLU A 203 -4.65 -1.99 10.63
N TYR A 204 -4.58 -0.73 11.06
CA TYR A 204 -4.19 0.40 10.22
C TYR A 204 -2.75 0.79 10.57
N VAL A 205 -1.82 0.46 9.69
CA VAL A 205 -0.39 0.62 9.91
C VAL A 205 0.12 1.85 9.18
N ILE A 206 0.73 2.78 9.90
CA ILE A 206 1.39 3.95 9.33
C ILE A 206 2.90 3.74 9.39
N ILE A 207 3.55 3.74 8.23
CA ILE A 207 5.01 3.64 8.14
C ILE A 207 5.61 5.04 7.97
N LEU A 208 6.55 5.37 8.87
CA LEU A 208 7.35 6.60 8.83
C LEU A 208 8.83 6.27 8.64
N PRO A 209 9.64 7.18 8.06
CA PRO A 209 11.10 7.04 8.07
C PRO A 209 11.65 6.87 9.49
N GLN A 210 12.81 6.24 9.62
CA GLN A 210 13.46 6.07 10.91
C GLN A 210 13.68 7.42 11.60
N GLY A 211 13.29 7.49 12.89
CA GLY A 211 13.45 8.70 13.72
C GLY A 211 12.30 9.71 13.60
N GLU A 212 11.32 9.49 12.72
CA GLU A 212 10.09 10.28 12.67
C GLU A 212 9.03 9.65 13.57
N ASN A 213 8.41 10.44 14.46
CA ASN A 213 7.34 9.97 15.33
C ASN A 213 6.22 10.99 15.42
N ARG A 214 5.01 10.50 15.68
CA ARG A 214 3.82 11.29 15.99
C ARG A 214 2.94 10.56 16.97
N ASP A 215 2.18 11.34 17.74
CA ASP A 215 1.09 10.81 18.52
C ASP A 215 -0.14 10.62 17.63
N ILE A 216 -0.71 9.42 17.69
CA ILE A 216 -1.95 9.04 16.99
C ILE A 216 -2.97 8.43 17.96
N SER A 217 -2.79 8.62 19.27
CA SER A 217 -3.70 8.08 20.29
C SER A 217 -5.15 8.52 20.12
N ASP A 218 -5.37 9.72 19.55
CA ASP A 218 -6.70 10.24 19.26
C ASP A 218 -7.29 9.73 17.93
N LEU A 219 -6.53 9.01 17.10
CA LEU A 219 -7.00 8.49 15.83
C LEU A 219 -7.89 7.27 16.07
N LYS A 220 -9.20 7.50 15.98
CA LYS A 220 -10.22 6.44 16.12
C LYS A 220 -10.72 6.01 14.74
N LEU A 221 -10.45 4.77 14.37
CA LEU A 221 -10.89 4.17 13.11
C LEU A 221 -11.90 3.07 13.39
N HIS A 222 -12.90 2.98 12.54
CA HIS A 222 -13.92 1.94 12.56
C HIS A 222 -14.21 1.51 11.13
N SER A 223 -14.47 0.22 10.94
CA SER A 223 -15.08 -0.30 9.72
C SER A 223 -16.55 0.11 9.62
N LYS A 224 -17.14 -0.11 8.44
CA LYS A 224 -18.55 0.17 8.14
C LYS A 224 -19.53 -0.57 9.06
N ASP A 225 -19.17 -1.75 9.55
CA ASP A 225 -19.98 -2.53 10.49
C ASP A 225 -19.79 -2.10 11.96
N GLY A 226 -18.93 -1.11 12.21
CA GLY A 226 -18.66 -0.56 13.54
C GLY A 226 -17.53 -1.25 14.30
N THR A 227 -16.86 -2.25 13.72
CA THR A 227 -15.67 -2.87 14.32
C THR A 227 -14.55 -1.84 14.45
N ALA A 228 -13.95 -1.75 15.64
CA ALA A 228 -12.83 -0.85 15.88
C ALA A 228 -11.58 -1.36 15.16
N ILE A 229 -10.84 -0.45 14.52
CA ILE A 229 -9.60 -0.73 13.80
C ILE A 229 -8.45 -0.11 14.60
N GLU A 230 -7.46 -0.92 14.97
CA GLU A 230 -6.30 -0.45 15.71
C GLU A 230 -5.35 0.30 14.76
N ALA A 231 -5.03 1.56 15.08
CA ALA A 231 -4.04 2.33 14.34
C ALA A 231 -2.70 2.32 15.07
N LYS A 232 -1.61 2.01 14.34
CA LYS A 232 -0.25 2.02 14.90
C LYS A 232 0.76 2.65 13.95
N ILE A 233 1.84 3.21 14.51
CA ILE A 233 3.00 3.69 13.75
C ILE A 233 4.10 2.65 13.84
N ILE A 234 4.71 2.35 12.69
CA ILE A 234 5.94 1.58 12.58
C ILE A 234 6.99 2.46 11.90
N ASN A 235 8.22 2.38 12.37
CA ASN A 235 9.34 3.06 11.71
C ASN A 235 10.04 2.11 10.75
N SER A 236 10.23 2.58 9.51
CA SER A 236 11.16 2.00 8.54
C SER A 236 12.58 1.98 9.09
N GLN A 237 13.41 1.06 8.62
CA GLN A 237 14.85 1.02 8.89
C GLN A 237 15.64 2.09 8.12
N PHE A 238 15.01 2.77 7.16
CA PHE A 238 15.61 3.85 6.40
C PHE A 238 15.22 5.20 7.00
N SER A 239 16.23 5.95 7.44
CA SER A 239 16.07 7.35 7.83
C SER A 239 15.94 8.24 6.59
N LYS A 240 15.51 9.50 6.80
CA LYS A 240 15.53 10.51 5.73
C LYS A 240 16.90 10.67 5.09
N LYS A 241 17.97 10.58 5.89
CA LYS A 241 19.35 10.69 5.40
C LYS A 241 19.69 9.55 4.45
N ASP A 242 19.28 8.34 4.79
CA ASP A 242 19.50 7.17 3.93
C ASP A 242 18.78 7.30 2.59
N ILE A 243 17.52 7.75 2.62
CA ILE A 243 16.71 7.96 1.43
C ILE A 243 17.37 9.01 0.51
N HIS A 244 17.89 10.10 1.08
CA HIS A 244 18.65 11.09 0.32
C HIS A 244 19.93 10.50 -0.30
N HIS A 245 20.69 9.67 0.43
CA HIS A 245 21.86 9.02 -0.14
C HIS A 245 21.52 8.10 -1.32
N VAL A 246 20.39 7.39 -1.28
CA VAL A 246 19.93 6.56 -2.41
C VAL A 246 19.59 7.43 -3.62
N ILE A 247 18.92 8.56 -3.40
CA ILE A 247 18.57 9.52 -4.46
C ILE A 247 19.83 10.13 -5.08
N ASP A 248 20.78 10.55 -4.25
CA ASP A 248 22.04 11.15 -4.69
C ASP A 248 22.86 10.12 -5.48
N HIS A 249 22.93 8.86 -5.01
CA HIS A 249 23.59 7.77 -5.72
C HIS A 249 22.94 7.48 -7.09
N TYR A 250 21.61 7.49 -7.18
CA TYR A 250 20.93 7.37 -8.47
C TYR A 250 21.32 8.52 -9.41
N ALA A 251 21.29 9.76 -8.92
CA ALA A 251 21.62 10.93 -9.73
C ALA A 251 23.08 10.94 -10.21
N GLU A 252 24.02 10.36 -9.46
CA GLU A 252 25.42 10.21 -9.87
C GLU A 252 25.61 9.19 -11.00
N ASN A 253 24.82 8.11 -11.02
CA ASN A 253 24.92 7.04 -12.02
C ASN A 253 24.10 7.32 -13.30
N ASP A 254 23.17 8.26 -13.27
CA ASP A 254 22.30 8.61 -14.42
C ASP A 254 22.97 9.62 -15.40
N ILE A 255 24.20 10.06 -15.11
CA ILE A 255 24.96 11.07 -15.87
C ILE A 255 25.91 10.44 -16.93
N GLU A 256 25.89 9.11 -17.11
CA GLU A 256 26.69 8.43 -18.16
C GLU A 256 26.03 8.39 -19.55
#